data_AF-A0A9P5ALC5-F1
#
_entry.id   AF-A0A9P5ALC5-F1
#
_cell.length_a   1.000
_cell.length_b   1.000
_cell.length_c   1.000
_cell.angle_alpha   90.00
_cell.angle_beta   90.00
_cell.angle_gamma   90.00
#
_symmetry.space_group_name_H-M   'P 1'
#
loop_
_entity.id
_entity.type
_entity.pdbx_description
1 polymer ?
#
loop_
_entity_poly.entity_id
_entity_poly.type
_entity_poly.pdbx_seq_one_letter_code
_entity_poly.pdbx_strand_id
1 'polypeptide(L)'
;MSLFTAQLYPGRALGFLVLGATLHDVLTRLKAEPQRFPKIELLYSPDRPVTEPVGVELPGNGIRLRFDGPEQRLRLIEVIDFTKNHIAFKDRDLVKPSTGTPGSPSPGDSTSGPTFRHIYHKLLGPTYAGEFIPPPSGHDNGIYVLSYPGVAFNFSLNPSEYSPEKDVVSTFSSASSQVATSMAIFSGNSWADARPTLWTEILPSIKSTTVIPRGKDVYPDEISLVRLHGGGKIQLFRKWTSNSFWITLGETTPQDLLMELGPPNAIYRKNDQKMVIHKMRTASNAKARPDAADISRPEDLTDTDQSSMHDGSDASDNEEAIDDQIGLNTNGECFYNYFYLGFDILISTRVPPSQAPPGSKASETEGQNGIISHSPDRLVATKLVLHGNIPGSYEFNRHRRCRWEVAYLDDLDDGNGRTDSETPFPQIEDRMNAAWASAFPQNDSQQRQRGMVLNRGWGDSPGSSCEFLGGWEETGARRAEANGDSTTTLYGFPGMVFEVLKNGHVNTVTVF
;
A
#
# COMPACT_ATOMS: atom_id res chain seq x y z
N MET A 1 -8.79 -20.76 18.70
CA MET A 1 -7.87 -19.83 18.02
C MET A 1 -7.18 -18.98 19.07
N SER A 2 -5.87 -18.77 18.98
CA SER A 2 -5.15 -17.87 19.89
C SER A 2 -5.55 -16.42 19.61
N LEU A 3 -5.90 -15.66 20.65
CA LEU A 3 -6.24 -14.24 20.52
C LEU A 3 -5.05 -13.45 19.97
N PHE A 4 -5.33 -12.38 19.23
CA PHE A 4 -4.30 -11.43 18.82
C PHE A 4 -3.71 -10.78 20.07
N THR A 5 -2.44 -11.09 20.36
CA THR A 5 -1.68 -10.48 21.46
C THR A 5 -0.81 -9.35 20.95
N ALA A 6 -0.85 -8.19 21.61
CA ALA A 6 -0.05 -7.03 21.22
C ALA A 6 0.31 -6.11 22.39
N GLN A 7 1.50 -5.51 22.29
CA GLN A 7 1.93 -4.45 23.19
C GLN A 7 1.40 -3.10 22.70
N LEU A 8 0.76 -2.34 23.59
CA LEU A 8 0.34 -0.97 23.35
C LEU A 8 1.53 -0.02 23.46
N TYR A 9 1.67 0.84 22.45
CA TYR A 9 2.61 1.95 22.42
C TYR A 9 1.85 3.23 22.09
N PRO A 10 1.44 4.02 23.10
CA PRO A 10 0.67 5.25 22.91
C PRO A 10 1.36 6.18 21.91
N GLY A 11 0.58 6.74 20.99
CA GLY A 11 1.10 7.66 19.97
C GLY A 11 1.82 6.99 18.81
N ARG A 12 1.97 5.65 18.82
CA ARG A 12 2.90 4.97 17.91
C ARG A 12 2.35 3.70 17.29
N ALA A 13 1.89 2.74 18.09
CA ALA A 13 1.58 1.40 17.57
C ALA A 13 0.72 0.55 18.52
N LEU A 14 0.13 -0.50 17.95
CA LEU A 14 -0.39 -1.67 18.66
C LEU A 14 0.29 -2.93 18.08
N GLY A 15 1.31 -3.43 18.77
CA GLY A 15 2.16 -4.50 18.25
C GLY A 15 2.86 -4.08 16.94
N PHE A 16 2.65 -4.86 15.87
CA PHE A 16 3.20 -4.54 14.53
C PHE A 16 2.38 -3.49 13.76
N LEU A 17 1.20 -3.11 14.25
CA LEU A 17 0.35 -2.10 13.64
C LEU A 17 0.88 -0.72 14.03
N VAL A 18 1.73 -0.13 13.19
CA VAL A 18 2.43 1.14 13.47
C VAL A 18 1.72 2.28 12.74
N LEU A 19 1.45 3.39 13.43
CA LEU A 19 0.95 4.61 12.81
C LEU A 19 1.92 5.10 11.73
N GLY A 20 1.38 5.45 10.57
CA GLY A 20 2.16 5.77 9.37
C GLY A 20 2.55 4.57 8.51
N ALA A 21 2.32 3.32 8.94
CA ALA A 21 2.47 2.18 8.04
C ALA A 21 1.50 2.31 6.86
N THR A 22 1.91 1.82 5.69
CA THR A 22 1.06 1.87 4.48
C THR A 22 -0.05 0.84 4.57
N LEU A 23 -1.19 1.13 3.95
CA LEU A 23 -2.26 0.16 3.75
C LEU A 23 -1.75 -1.13 3.11
N HIS A 24 -0.80 -0.99 2.18
CA HIS A 24 -0.15 -2.12 1.52
C HIS A 24 0.57 -3.03 2.51
N ASP A 25 1.53 -2.51 3.27
CA ASP A 25 2.31 -3.29 4.24
C ASP A 25 1.42 -3.92 5.32
N VAL A 26 0.45 -3.15 5.84
CA VAL A 26 -0.47 -3.65 6.87
C VAL A 26 -1.33 -4.81 6.36
N LEU A 27 -1.96 -4.66 5.19
CA LEU A 27 -2.76 -5.74 4.60
C LEU A 27 -1.90 -6.96 4.25
N THR A 28 -0.69 -6.78 3.71
CA THR A 28 0.24 -7.88 3.42
C THR A 28 0.56 -8.69 4.68
N ARG A 29 0.87 -8.01 5.80
CA ARG A 29 1.13 -8.70 7.08
C ARG A 29 -0.10 -9.40 7.65
N LEU A 30 -1.28 -8.77 7.56
CA LEU A 30 -2.53 -9.38 8.04
C LEU A 30 -2.87 -10.65 7.24
N LYS A 31 -2.72 -10.60 5.91
CA LYS A 31 -2.98 -11.74 5.01
C LYS A 31 -2.00 -12.90 5.21
N ALA A 32 -0.78 -12.62 5.65
CA ALA A 32 0.24 -13.63 5.95
C ALA A 32 -0.10 -14.48 7.19
N GLU A 33 -1.00 -14.02 8.07
CA GLU A 33 -1.40 -14.74 9.28
C GLU A 33 -2.93 -15.04 9.30
N PRO A 34 -3.46 -15.82 8.34
CA PRO A 34 -4.92 -16.02 8.19
C PRO A 34 -5.56 -16.72 9.39
N GLN A 35 -4.79 -17.51 10.15
CA GLN A 35 -5.29 -18.14 11.39
C GLN A 35 -5.50 -17.13 12.53
N ARG A 36 -4.72 -16.05 12.54
CA ARG A 36 -4.80 -14.98 13.54
C ARG A 36 -5.75 -13.88 13.13
N PHE A 37 -5.87 -13.64 11.82
CA PHE A 37 -6.77 -12.65 11.20
C PHE A 37 -7.71 -13.35 10.20
N PRO A 38 -8.68 -14.14 10.70
CA PRO A 38 -9.52 -15.00 9.85
C PRO A 38 -10.50 -14.23 8.96
N LYS A 39 -10.77 -12.97 9.28
CA LYS A 39 -11.67 -12.12 8.50
C LYS A 39 -11.13 -10.69 8.48
N ILE A 40 -10.97 -10.16 7.28
CA ILE A 40 -10.52 -8.80 7.00
C ILE A 40 -11.59 -8.16 6.13
N GLU A 41 -12.23 -7.10 6.63
CA GLU A 41 -13.25 -6.35 5.89
C GLU A 41 -12.68 -4.98 5.49
N LEU A 42 -12.92 -4.59 4.25
CA LEU A 42 -12.44 -3.32 3.70
C LEU A 42 -13.61 -2.37 3.50
N LEU A 43 -13.50 -1.16 4.06
CA LEU A 43 -14.49 -0.10 3.95
C LEU A 43 -13.88 1.06 3.19
N TYR A 44 -14.48 1.46 2.08
CA TYR A 44 -14.00 2.58 1.26
C TYR A 44 -15.15 3.25 0.51
N SER A 45 -14.94 4.49 0.08
CA SER A 45 -15.87 5.19 -0.81
C SER A 45 -15.56 4.81 -2.27
N PRO A 46 -16.51 4.21 -3.02
CA PRO A 46 -16.29 3.91 -4.44
C PRO A 46 -16.23 5.18 -5.30
N ASP A 47 -16.88 6.27 -4.87
CA ASP A 47 -16.91 7.55 -5.57
C ASP A 47 -15.66 8.39 -5.30
N ARG A 48 -15.06 8.26 -4.11
CA ARG A 48 -13.91 9.06 -3.66
C ARG A 48 -12.76 8.20 -3.07
N PRO A 49 -12.29 7.15 -3.77
CA PRO A 49 -11.42 6.13 -3.19
C PRO A 49 -9.98 6.60 -2.92
N VAL A 50 -9.58 7.76 -3.45
CA VAL A 50 -8.23 8.34 -3.28
C VAL A 50 -8.20 9.55 -2.34
N THR A 51 -9.37 10.05 -1.89
CA THR A 51 -9.44 11.22 -0.99
C THR A 51 -10.09 10.88 0.35
N GLU A 52 -11.09 10.01 0.37
CA GLU A 52 -11.73 9.58 1.62
C GLU A 52 -10.91 8.50 2.34
N PRO A 53 -10.95 8.45 3.68
CA PRO A 53 -10.26 7.43 4.46
C PRO A 53 -10.69 6.00 4.11
N VAL A 54 -9.73 5.08 4.15
CA VAL A 54 -9.98 3.64 3.99
C VAL A 54 -10.00 2.96 5.36
N GLY A 55 -11.05 2.20 5.67
CA GLY A 55 -11.18 1.41 6.87
C GLY A 55 -10.81 -0.06 6.63
N VAL A 56 -10.08 -0.66 7.56
CA VAL A 56 -9.87 -2.12 7.63
C VAL A 56 -10.43 -2.62 8.96
N GLU A 57 -11.48 -3.43 8.91
CA GLU A 57 -12.06 -4.04 10.11
C GLU A 57 -11.57 -5.48 10.28
N LEU A 58 -11.19 -5.79 11.51
CA LEU A 58 -10.75 -7.11 11.96
C LEU A 58 -11.77 -7.62 12.99
N PRO A 59 -12.97 -8.04 12.56
CA PRO A 59 -14.07 -8.37 13.46
C PRO A 59 -13.77 -9.56 14.38
N GLY A 60 -12.89 -10.47 13.96
CA GLY A 60 -12.39 -11.58 14.77
C GLY A 60 -11.43 -11.16 15.89
N ASN A 61 -10.86 -9.95 15.79
CA ASN A 61 -9.86 -9.41 16.70
C ASN A 61 -10.37 -8.21 17.50
N GLY A 62 -11.53 -7.66 17.15
CA GLY A 62 -12.10 -6.48 17.79
C GLY A 62 -11.31 -5.21 17.50
N ILE A 63 -10.69 -5.12 16.32
CA ILE A 63 -9.82 -4.01 15.93
C ILE A 63 -10.34 -3.38 14.63
N ARG A 64 -10.28 -2.05 14.55
CA ARG A 64 -10.52 -1.28 13.34
C ARG A 64 -9.31 -0.39 13.07
N LEU A 65 -8.86 -0.37 11.82
CA LEU A 65 -7.73 0.43 11.36
C LEU A 65 -8.25 1.44 10.35
N ARG A 66 -7.75 2.67 10.39
CA ARG A 66 -8.14 3.71 9.43
C ARG A 66 -6.94 4.39 8.80
N PHE A 67 -6.95 4.44 7.48
CA PHE A 67 -5.91 5.00 6.64
C PHE A 67 -6.41 6.29 6.00
N ASP A 68 -5.53 7.28 5.79
CA ASP A 68 -5.89 8.43 4.95
C ASP A 68 -6.12 8.00 3.49
N GLY A 69 -6.79 8.84 2.70
CA GLY A 69 -7.03 8.57 1.29
C GLY A 69 -5.75 8.73 0.44
N PRO A 70 -5.11 9.92 0.41
CA PRO A 70 -4.07 10.22 -0.57
C PRO A 70 -2.79 9.39 -0.43
N GLU A 71 -2.27 9.22 0.78
CA GLU A 71 -1.02 8.49 1.05
C GLU A 71 -1.26 7.04 1.50
N GLN A 72 -2.50 6.69 1.84
CA GLN A 72 -2.90 5.41 2.40
C GLN A 72 -2.08 5.02 3.64
N ARG A 73 -1.92 5.98 4.56
CA ARG A 73 -1.14 5.79 5.80
C ARG A 73 -2.06 5.57 6.98
N LEU A 74 -1.71 4.61 7.85
CA LEU A 74 -2.46 4.30 9.07
C LEU A 74 -2.46 5.52 10.00
N ARG A 75 -3.64 6.12 10.20
CA ARG A 75 -3.84 7.31 11.05
C ARG A 75 -4.41 6.96 12.41
N LEU A 76 -5.26 5.94 12.46
CA LEU A 76 -6.00 5.57 13.65
C LEU A 76 -6.08 4.05 13.80
N ILE A 77 -5.80 3.58 15.01
CA ILE A 77 -6.02 2.20 15.42
C ILE A 77 -7.07 2.23 16.53
N GLU A 78 -8.15 1.51 16.36
CA GLU A 78 -9.25 1.44 17.31
C GLU A 78 -9.41 0.01 17.81
N VAL A 79 -9.52 -0.16 19.12
CA VAL A 79 -9.96 -1.40 19.75
C VAL A 79 -11.42 -1.20 20.12
N ILE A 80 -12.29 -1.91 19.41
CA ILE A 80 -13.75 -1.80 19.50
C ILE A 80 -14.37 -2.93 20.33
N ASP A 81 -13.61 -3.99 20.57
CA ASP A 81 -14.03 -5.12 21.40
C ASP A 81 -12.81 -5.72 22.09
N PHE A 82 -12.64 -5.46 23.39
CA PHE A 82 -11.49 -5.91 24.15
C PHE A 82 -11.50 -7.42 24.43
N THR A 83 -12.62 -8.12 24.21
CA THR A 83 -12.73 -9.57 24.49
C THR A 83 -12.07 -10.42 23.41
N LYS A 84 -11.74 -9.83 22.26
CA LYS A 84 -11.21 -10.49 21.07
C LYS A 84 -9.70 -10.30 20.85
N ASN A 85 -9.03 -9.66 21.80
CA ASN A 85 -7.60 -9.41 21.77
C ASN A 85 -7.01 -9.52 23.18
N HIS A 86 -5.69 -9.57 23.23
CA HIS A 86 -4.93 -9.50 24.47
C HIS A 86 -3.92 -8.36 24.35
N ILE A 87 -4.20 -7.24 25.00
CA ILE A 87 -3.37 -6.04 24.90
C ILE A 87 -2.68 -5.79 26.23
N ALA A 88 -1.38 -5.53 26.19
CA ALA A 88 -0.59 -5.17 27.38
C ALA A 88 0.05 -3.78 27.24
N PHE A 89 0.23 -3.07 28.35
CA PHE A 89 0.96 -1.82 28.46
C PHE A 89 2.04 -1.93 29.54
N LYS A 90 3.33 -1.84 29.17
CA LYS A 90 4.47 -2.00 30.09
C LYS A 90 4.35 -3.27 30.95
N ASP A 91 4.17 -4.42 30.28
CA ASP A 91 4.01 -5.75 30.89
C ASP A 91 2.79 -5.91 31.81
N ARG A 92 1.80 -5.00 31.72
CA ARG A 92 0.53 -5.08 32.44
C ARG A 92 -0.62 -5.20 31.47
N ASP A 93 -1.48 -6.19 31.68
CA ASP A 93 -2.63 -6.40 30.82
C ASP A 93 -3.61 -5.23 30.91
N LEU A 94 -4.09 -4.80 29.75
CA LEU A 94 -5.08 -3.75 29.61
C LEU A 94 -6.40 -4.20 30.24
N VAL A 95 -6.86 -5.41 29.91
CA VAL A 95 -7.97 -6.10 30.57
C VAL A 95 -7.40 -7.15 31.49
N LYS A 96 -7.81 -7.15 32.76
CA LYS A 96 -7.34 -8.16 33.70
C LYS A 96 -7.84 -9.55 33.25
N PRO A 97 -6.97 -10.56 33.22
CA PRO A 97 -7.43 -11.94 33.13
C PRO A 97 -8.37 -12.20 34.30
N SER A 98 -9.52 -12.83 34.03
CA SER A 98 -10.39 -13.32 35.09
C SER A 98 -9.59 -14.33 35.91
N THR A 99 -9.11 -13.91 37.08
CA THR A 99 -8.42 -14.78 38.04
C THR A 99 -9.49 -15.53 38.83
N GLY A 100 -10.23 -16.37 38.12
CA GLY A 100 -11.17 -17.29 38.74
C GLY A 100 -10.38 -18.40 39.45
N THR A 101 -10.26 -18.31 40.77
CA THR A 101 -10.24 -19.54 41.58
C THR A 101 -11.51 -20.33 41.25
N PRO A 102 -11.42 -21.61 40.87
CA PRO A 102 -12.60 -22.42 40.55
C PRO A 102 -13.40 -22.64 41.85
N GLY A 103 -14.44 -21.84 42.06
CA GLY A 103 -15.31 -22.00 43.24
C GLY A 103 -16.12 -20.81 43.70
N SER A 104 -15.97 -19.60 43.14
CA SER A 104 -16.82 -18.46 43.52
C SER A 104 -17.03 -17.52 42.34
N PRO A 105 -18.13 -17.64 41.58
CA PRO A 105 -18.52 -16.59 40.66
C PRO A 105 -19.04 -15.42 41.50
N SER A 106 -18.22 -14.39 41.69
CA SER A 106 -18.72 -13.04 41.97
C SER A 106 -19.55 -12.61 40.74
N PRO A 107 -20.84 -12.28 40.90
CA PRO A 107 -21.65 -11.83 39.77
C PRO A 107 -21.14 -10.44 39.33
N GLY A 108 -20.30 -10.40 38.29
CA GLY A 108 -19.82 -9.14 37.69
C GLY A 108 -18.40 -9.16 37.10
N ASP A 109 -17.58 -10.18 37.35
CA ASP A 109 -16.12 -10.12 37.05
C ASP A 109 -15.68 -10.53 35.64
N SER A 110 -16.60 -10.81 34.72
CA SER A 110 -16.27 -10.87 33.28
C SER A 110 -16.40 -9.47 32.67
N THR A 111 -15.50 -8.55 33.05
CA THR A 111 -15.52 -7.20 32.48
C THR A 111 -15.17 -7.26 30.99
N SER A 112 -16.07 -6.83 30.12
CA SER A 112 -15.90 -6.79 28.67
C SER A 112 -14.85 -5.77 28.17
N GLY A 113 -14.16 -5.08 29.09
CA GLY A 113 -13.14 -4.08 28.79
C GLY A 113 -12.41 -3.57 30.04
N PRO A 114 -11.43 -2.68 29.86
CA PRO A 114 -10.66 -2.09 30.96
C PRO A 114 -11.50 -1.09 31.74
N THR A 115 -11.45 -1.15 33.08
CA THR A 115 -12.15 -0.19 33.94
C THR A 115 -11.39 1.14 34.03
N PHE A 116 -12.10 2.25 34.24
CA PHE A 116 -11.54 3.57 34.52
C PHE A 116 -10.47 3.49 35.62
N ARG A 117 -10.80 2.82 36.74
CA ARG A 117 -9.89 2.69 37.88
C ARG A 117 -8.58 1.98 37.50
N HIS A 118 -8.65 0.95 36.64
CA HIS A 118 -7.47 0.22 36.18
C HIS A 118 -6.61 1.08 35.24
N ILE A 119 -7.24 1.76 34.27
CA ILE A 119 -6.56 2.69 33.35
C ILE A 119 -5.87 3.81 34.15
N TYR A 120 -6.63 4.50 34.99
CA TYR A 120 -6.22 5.71 35.69
C TYR A 120 -5.21 5.45 36.81
N HIS A 121 -5.38 4.40 37.62
CA HIS A 121 -4.51 4.16 38.79
C HIS A 121 -3.42 3.11 38.58
N LYS A 122 -3.51 2.27 37.55
CA LYS A 122 -2.59 1.13 37.37
C LYS A 122 -1.83 1.14 36.05
N LEU A 123 -2.38 1.71 34.97
CA LEU A 123 -1.74 1.67 33.65
C LEU A 123 -1.10 3.00 33.25
N LEU A 124 -1.90 4.05 33.07
CA LEU A 124 -1.45 5.31 32.46
C LEU A 124 -1.26 6.44 33.47
N GLY A 125 -1.91 6.36 34.63
CA GLY A 125 -1.82 7.39 35.67
C GLY A 125 -2.89 8.49 35.53
N PRO A 126 -2.81 9.51 36.39
CA PRO A 126 -3.65 10.69 36.30
C PRO A 126 -3.49 11.44 34.97
N THR A 127 -4.58 12.01 34.49
CA THR A 127 -4.61 12.88 33.29
C THR A 127 -5.58 14.03 33.53
N TYR A 128 -5.59 15.00 32.60
CA TYR A 128 -6.54 16.10 32.58
C TYR A 128 -7.99 15.60 32.41
N ALA A 129 -8.95 16.47 32.69
CA ALA A 129 -10.35 16.17 32.43
C ALA A 129 -10.56 15.83 30.94
N GLY A 130 -11.37 14.80 30.69
CA GLY A 130 -11.75 14.38 29.35
C GLY A 130 -12.81 15.28 28.70
N GLU A 131 -13.19 14.94 27.47
CA GLU A 131 -14.24 15.60 26.72
C GLU A 131 -15.52 14.76 26.79
N PHE A 132 -16.67 15.36 27.14
CA PHE A 132 -17.96 14.71 26.99
C PHE A 132 -18.61 15.12 25.67
N ILE A 133 -18.88 14.13 24.84
CA ILE A 133 -19.60 14.27 23.56
C ILE A 133 -21.04 13.83 23.82
N PRO A 134 -22.03 14.74 23.73
CA PRO A 134 -23.43 14.39 23.97
C PRO A 134 -23.93 13.39 22.91
N PRO A 135 -24.95 12.59 23.25
CA PRO A 135 -25.51 11.63 22.30
C PRO A 135 -26.09 12.35 21.06
N PRO A 136 -25.98 11.76 19.86
CA PRO A 136 -26.78 12.18 18.73
C PRO A 136 -28.28 11.95 19.03
N SER A 137 -29.16 12.69 18.36
CA SER A 137 -30.61 12.63 18.57
C SER A 137 -31.12 11.18 18.50
N GLY A 138 -31.69 10.67 19.60
CA GLY A 138 -32.23 9.30 19.68
C GLY A 138 -31.33 8.27 20.38
N HIS A 139 -30.24 8.69 21.04
CA HIS A 139 -29.46 7.83 21.94
C HIS A 139 -29.52 8.34 23.38
N ASP A 140 -29.58 7.40 24.34
CA ASP A 140 -29.75 7.74 25.76
C ASP A 140 -28.44 8.18 26.42
N ASN A 141 -27.30 7.68 25.95
CA ASN A 141 -25.98 7.91 26.55
C ASN A 141 -25.02 8.61 25.60
N GLY A 142 -24.28 9.59 26.11
CA GLY A 142 -23.15 10.22 25.42
C GLY A 142 -21.85 9.43 25.59
N ILE A 143 -20.77 10.00 25.04
CA ILE A 143 -19.43 9.42 25.08
C ILE A 143 -18.52 10.36 25.88
N TYR A 144 -17.99 9.87 27.00
CA TYR A 144 -16.90 10.54 27.70
C TYR A 144 -15.55 10.02 27.19
N VAL A 145 -14.73 10.90 26.65
CA VAL A 145 -13.41 10.59 26.09
C VAL A 145 -12.33 10.94 27.11
N LEU A 146 -11.73 9.92 27.72
CA LEU A 146 -10.55 10.09 28.58
C LEU A 146 -9.29 10.05 27.72
N SER A 147 -8.61 11.17 27.58
CA SER A 147 -7.44 11.29 26.71
C SER A 147 -6.11 11.28 27.47
N TYR A 148 -5.13 10.65 26.84
CA TYR A 148 -3.71 10.71 27.16
C TYR A 148 -2.93 11.07 25.88
N PRO A 149 -1.63 11.41 25.97
CA PRO A 149 -0.78 11.54 24.79
C PRO A 149 -0.80 10.26 23.94
N GLY A 150 -1.40 10.37 22.76
CA GLY A 150 -1.46 9.34 21.73
C GLY A 150 -2.36 8.14 22.02
N VAL A 151 -3.18 8.16 23.07
CA VAL A 151 -4.20 7.15 23.34
C VAL A 151 -5.42 7.76 24.04
N ALA A 152 -6.62 7.32 23.67
CA ALA A 152 -7.86 7.74 24.32
C ALA A 152 -8.79 6.56 24.57
N PHE A 153 -9.61 6.65 25.62
CA PHE A 153 -10.61 5.66 26.00
C PHE A 153 -11.99 6.29 26.01
N ASN A 154 -12.95 5.60 25.41
CA ASN A 154 -14.33 6.03 25.38
C ASN A 154 -15.13 5.29 26.45
N PHE A 155 -15.94 6.03 27.20
CA PHE A 155 -16.86 5.49 28.19
C PHE A 155 -18.27 5.94 27.84
N SER A 156 -19.24 5.04 27.92
CA SER A 156 -20.65 5.41 27.81
C SER A 156 -21.08 6.08 29.12
N LEU A 157 -21.58 7.31 29.02
CA LEU A 157 -21.96 8.12 30.18
C LEU A 157 -23.34 8.73 29.94
N ASN A 158 -24.25 8.61 30.91
CA ASN A 158 -25.54 9.27 30.83
C ASN A 158 -25.35 10.79 30.95
N PRO A 159 -25.99 11.62 30.09
CA PRO A 159 -25.85 13.08 30.16
C PRO A 159 -26.15 13.67 31.55
N SER A 160 -27.04 13.04 32.32
CA SER A 160 -27.42 13.47 33.68
C SER A 160 -26.30 13.28 34.71
N GLU A 161 -25.35 12.38 34.44
CA GLU A 161 -24.22 12.07 35.33
C GLU A 161 -23.01 12.99 35.09
N TYR A 162 -23.00 13.73 33.97
CA TYR A 162 -21.93 14.63 33.57
C TYR A 162 -22.14 16.06 34.10
N SER A 163 -21.08 16.65 34.63
CA SER A 163 -21.01 18.08 34.94
C SER A 163 -19.61 18.61 34.64
N PRO A 164 -19.46 19.77 33.97
CA PRO A 164 -18.15 20.34 33.66
C PRO A 164 -17.35 20.78 34.90
N GLU A 165 -18.02 21.02 36.02
CA GLU A 165 -17.39 21.39 37.30
C GLU A 165 -16.87 20.18 38.07
N LYS A 166 -17.30 18.98 37.68
CA LYS A 166 -17.02 17.74 38.39
C LYS A 166 -15.73 17.13 37.85
N ASP A 167 -14.81 16.77 38.77
CA ASP A 167 -13.56 16.13 38.35
C ASP A 167 -13.81 14.71 37.78
N VAL A 168 -12.82 14.18 37.05
CA VAL A 168 -12.94 12.89 36.37
C VAL A 168 -13.15 11.73 37.34
N VAL A 169 -12.48 11.76 38.50
CA VAL A 169 -12.54 10.66 39.48
C VAL A 169 -13.92 10.62 40.12
N SER A 170 -14.49 11.76 40.51
CA SER A 170 -15.84 11.83 41.06
C SER A 170 -16.90 11.53 40.01
N THR A 171 -16.68 11.92 38.74
CA THR A 171 -17.57 11.57 37.62
C THR A 171 -17.71 10.06 37.51
N PHE A 172 -16.58 9.34 37.43
CA PHE A 172 -16.61 7.88 37.35
C PHE A 172 -16.97 7.19 38.66
N SER A 173 -16.77 7.83 39.82
CA SER A 173 -17.24 7.29 41.11
C SER A 173 -18.76 7.15 41.19
N SER A 174 -19.51 7.99 40.48
CA SER A 174 -20.97 7.91 40.39
C SER A 174 -21.47 7.33 39.07
N ALA A 175 -20.58 7.06 38.11
CA ALA A 175 -20.98 6.62 36.78
C ALA A 175 -21.54 5.19 36.83
N SER A 176 -22.66 4.98 36.14
CA SER A 176 -23.29 3.66 36.02
C SER A 176 -22.43 2.65 35.25
N SER A 177 -21.60 3.11 34.31
CA SER A 177 -20.59 2.29 33.62
C SER A 177 -19.19 2.88 33.78
N GLN A 178 -18.29 2.11 34.40
CA GLN A 178 -16.87 2.45 34.53
C GLN A 178 -15.98 1.67 33.55
N VAL A 179 -16.56 0.93 32.60
CA VAL A 179 -15.83 0.10 31.64
C VAL A 179 -15.69 0.86 30.33
N ALA A 180 -14.48 0.91 29.79
CA ALA A 180 -14.25 1.54 28.49
C ALA A 180 -14.92 0.69 27.39
N THR A 181 -15.63 1.35 26.48
CA THR A 181 -16.30 0.73 25.34
C THR A 181 -15.38 0.61 24.13
N SER A 182 -14.39 1.50 24.02
CA SER A 182 -13.36 1.43 22.98
C SER A 182 -12.09 2.19 23.39
N MET A 183 -11.00 1.91 22.68
CA MET A 183 -9.71 2.60 22.80
C MET A 183 -9.23 3.04 21.43
N ALA A 184 -8.71 4.26 21.32
CA ALA A 184 -8.10 4.80 20.11
C ALA A 184 -6.60 5.06 20.32
N ILE A 185 -5.76 4.65 19.38
CA ILE A 185 -4.33 5.01 19.29
C ILE A 185 -4.15 5.92 18.07
N PHE A 186 -3.59 7.10 18.28
CA PHE A 186 -3.46 8.17 17.27
C PHE A 186 -2.17 8.97 17.52
N SER A 187 -1.69 9.72 16.54
CA SER A 187 -0.57 10.64 16.73
C SER A 187 -1.08 11.97 17.29
N GLY A 188 -0.56 12.42 18.43
CA GLY A 188 -0.93 13.71 19.03
C GLY A 188 -0.89 13.71 20.56
N ASN A 189 -1.05 14.88 21.17
CA ASN A 189 -0.97 15.06 22.63
C ASN A 189 -2.30 14.81 23.36
N SER A 190 -3.42 15.01 22.68
CA SER A 190 -4.77 14.69 23.16
C SER A 190 -5.69 14.38 21.99
N TRP A 191 -6.80 13.66 22.24
CA TRP A 191 -7.79 13.33 21.22
C TRP A 191 -8.46 14.58 20.66
N ALA A 192 -8.81 15.53 21.52
CA ALA A 192 -9.46 16.77 21.12
C ALA A 192 -8.58 17.59 20.16
N ASP A 193 -7.26 17.62 20.40
CA ASP A 193 -6.30 18.34 19.55
C ASP A 193 -5.99 17.59 18.25
N ALA A 194 -5.91 16.26 18.29
CA ALA A 194 -5.53 15.44 17.14
C ALA A 194 -6.68 15.16 16.17
N ARG A 195 -7.92 15.02 16.66
CA ARG A 195 -9.10 14.66 15.84
C ARG A 195 -9.32 15.60 14.64
N PRO A 196 -9.17 16.94 14.73
CA PRO A 196 -9.39 17.84 13.61
C PRO A 196 -8.37 17.69 12.47
N THR A 197 -7.12 17.32 12.78
CA THR A 197 -6.00 17.23 11.82
C THR A 197 -5.59 15.79 11.49
N LEU A 198 -6.26 14.79 12.07
CA LEU A 198 -5.92 13.36 11.99
C LEU A 198 -5.59 12.87 10.58
N TRP A 199 -6.33 13.36 9.58
CA TRP A 199 -6.25 12.94 8.18
C TRP A 199 -5.28 13.77 7.33
N THR A 200 -4.91 14.97 7.78
CA THR A 200 -4.16 15.95 7.00
C THR A 200 -2.78 16.24 7.57
N GLU A 201 -2.55 15.97 8.85
CA GLU A 201 -1.27 16.21 9.51
C GLU A 201 -0.15 15.36 8.87
N ILE A 202 1.05 15.91 8.77
CA ILE A 202 2.21 15.17 8.28
C ILE A 202 2.67 14.24 9.41
N LEU A 203 2.59 12.93 9.19
CA LEU A 203 3.05 11.97 10.18
C LEU A 203 4.57 12.02 10.38
N PRO A 204 5.05 11.84 11.62
CA PRO A 204 6.47 11.69 11.89
C PRO A 204 7.05 10.48 11.15
N SER A 205 8.36 10.49 10.94
CA SER A 205 9.03 9.38 10.27
C SER A 205 8.82 8.07 11.01
N ILE A 206 8.41 7.02 10.30
CA ILE A 206 8.27 5.66 10.87
C ILE A 206 9.61 5.19 11.46
N LYS A 207 10.73 5.61 10.86
CA LYS A 207 12.09 5.30 11.35
C LYS A 207 12.33 5.89 12.75
N SER A 208 11.83 7.10 13.02
CA SER A 208 11.85 7.71 14.37
C SER A 208 10.89 7.05 15.36
N THR A 209 9.94 6.28 14.84
CA THR A 209 8.85 5.61 15.59
C THR A 209 9.10 4.11 15.72
N THR A 210 10.27 3.59 15.33
CA THR A 210 10.55 2.14 15.38
C THR A 210 10.52 1.61 16.81
N VAL A 211 9.38 1.02 17.14
CA VAL A 211 9.16 0.30 18.39
C VAL A 211 9.72 -1.12 18.32
N ILE A 212 9.85 -1.65 17.10
CA ILE A 212 10.36 -2.98 16.80
C ILE A 212 11.79 -2.80 16.26
N PRO A 213 12.81 -3.44 16.86
CA PRO A 213 14.16 -3.44 16.31
C PRO A 213 14.11 -4.16 14.96
N ARG A 214 14.14 -3.43 13.86
CA ARG A 214 14.55 -4.02 12.57
C ARG A 214 16.09 -4.12 12.62
N GLY A 215 16.65 -5.16 12.02
CA GLY A 215 18.10 -5.38 11.94
C GLY A 215 18.84 -4.16 11.36
N LYS A 216 20.17 -4.20 11.35
CA LYS A 216 21.06 -3.14 10.81
C LYS A 216 20.94 -2.93 9.28
N ASP A 217 19.75 -3.08 8.70
CA ASP A 217 19.50 -2.86 7.30
C ASP A 217 19.11 -1.41 7.07
N VAL A 218 20.04 -0.65 6.50
CA VAL A 218 19.82 0.74 6.08
C VAL A 218 19.02 0.71 4.78
N TYR A 219 17.69 0.66 4.89
CA TYR A 219 16.82 0.81 3.73
C TYR A 219 16.75 2.29 3.30
N PRO A 220 16.81 2.57 1.98
CA PRO A 220 16.59 3.92 1.47
C PRO A 220 15.24 4.49 1.96
N ASP A 221 15.18 5.81 2.12
CA ASP A 221 13.92 6.47 2.47
C ASP A 221 12.85 6.19 1.42
N GLU A 222 11.61 6.06 1.89
CA GLU A 222 10.45 5.79 1.03
C GLU A 222 10.27 6.89 -0.02
N ILE A 223 9.78 6.54 -1.21
CA ILE A 223 9.36 7.54 -2.20
C ILE A 223 8.01 8.15 -1.78
N SER A 224 7.94 9.48 -1.73
CA SER A 224 6.73 10.25 -1.40
C SER A 224 5.97 10.72 -2.62
N LEU A 225 6.68 11.08 -3.70
CA LEU A 225 6.11 11.66 -4.91
C LEU A 225 6.99 11.35 -6.13
N VAL A 226 6.35 11.04 -7.26
CA VAL A 226 6.99 10.94 -8.58
C VAL A 226 6.51 12.09 -9.47
N ARG A 227 7.41 12.98 -9.86
CA ARG A 227 7.11 14.12 -10.73
C ARG A 227 7.54 13.82 -12.17
N LEU A 228 6.59 13.93 -13.09
CA LEU A 228 6.73 13.60 -14.51
C LEU A 228 6.97 14.88 -15.31
N HIS A 229 8.12 14.99 -15.96
CA HIS A 229 8.53 16.21 -16.70
C HIS A 229 8.38 16.06 -18.23
N GLY A 230 8.00 14.88 -18.72
CA GLY A 230 7.97 14.56 -20.14
C GLY A 230 9.37 14.26 -20.71
N GLY A 231 9.44 13.83 -21.97
CA GLY A 231 10.72 13.53 -22.62
C GLY A 231 11.55 12.42 -21.95
N GLY A 232 10.90 11.48 -21.26
CA GLY A 232 11.56 10.43 -20.49
C GLY A 232 12.20 10.88 -19.16
N LYS A 233 12.02 12.14 -18.73
CA LYS A 233 12.58 12.67 -17.48
C LYS A 233 11.60 12.53 -16.32
N ILE A 234 12.01 11.81 -15.29
CA ILE A 234 11.20 11.49 -14.11
C ILE A 234 12.00 11.85 -12.85
N GLN A 235 11.40 12.59 -11.92
CA GLN A 235 12.03 12.98 -10.66
C GLN A 235 11.32 12.30 -9.49
N LEU A 236 12.07 11.62 -8.63
CA LEU A 236 11.53 10.90 -7.47
C LEU A 236 11.96 11.60 -6.18
N PHE A 237 10.99 11.94 -5.34
CA PHE A 237 11.21 12.62 -4.06
C PHE A 237 11.19 11.63 -2.91
N ARG A 238 12.19 11.72 -2.02
CA ARG A 238 12.28 10.89 -0.81
C ARG A 238 11.46 11.51 0.32
N LYS A 239 10.66 10.70 1.01
CA LYS A 239 9.83 11.11 2.15
C LYS A 239 10.72 11.52 3.33
N TRP A 240 10.26 12.54 4.07
CA TRP A 240 10.95 13.09 5.25
C TRP A 240 12.35 13.67 5.01
N THR A 241 12.75 13.86 3.75
CA THR A 241 14.00 14.54 3.37
C THR A 241 13.72 15.57 2.27
N SER A 242 14.67 16.45 2.02
CA SER A 242 14.66 17.34 0.84
C SER A 242 15.33 16.71 -0.39
N ASN A 243 15.67 15.41 -0.34
CA ASN A 243 16.41 14.74 -1.39
C ASN A 243 15.49 14.25 -2.50
N SER A 244 15.95 14.37 -3.75
CA SER A 244 15.33 13.79 -4.92
C SER A 244 16.40 13.30 -5.88
N PHE A 245 16.05 12.37 -6.77
CA PHE A 245 16.93 11.89 -7.83
C PHE A 245 16.14 11.71 -9.12
N TRP A 246 16.85 11.57 -10.23
CA TRP A 246 16.25 11.48 -11.56
C TRP A 246 16.36 10.06 -12.12
N ILE A 247 15.30 9.63 -12.77
CA ILE A 247 15.31 8.54 -13.74
C ILE A 247 15.10 9.16 -15.12
N THR A 248 16.10 9.03 -15.97
CA THR A 248 16.03 9.36 -17.40
C THR A 248 15.85 8.06 -18.19
N LEU A 249 14.68 7.89 -18.80
CA LEU A 249 14.38 6.74 -19.65
C LEU A 249 15.28 6.75 -20.89
N GLY A 250 15.82 5.58 -21.24
CA GLY A 250 16.81 5.42 -22.31
C GLY A 250 18.26 5.68 -21.88
N GLU A 251 18.52 6.08 -20.63
CA GLU A 251 19.86 6.40 -20.12
C GLU A 251 20.20 5.73 -18.78
N THR A 252 19.25 5.75 -17.83
CA THR A 252 19.46 5.25 -16.46
C THR A 252 19.71 3.74 -16.48
N THR A 253 20.80 3.29 -15.86
CA THR A 253 21.15 1.86 -15.84
C THR A 253 20.52 1.10 -14.68
N PRO A 254 20.48 -0.25 -14.76
CA PRO A 254 20.16 -1.08 -13.62
C PRO A 254 21.02 -0.81 -12.39
N GLN A 255 22.31 -0.50 -12.57
CA GLN A 255 23.21 -0.19 -11.46
C GLN A 255 22.82 1.12 -10.76
N ASP A 256 22.48 2.16 -11.53
CA ASP A 256 22.01 3.44 -10.99
C ASP A 256 20.72 3.24 -10.17
N LEU A 257 19.79 2.42 -10.68
CA LEU A 257 18.57 2.09 -9.95
C LEU A 257 18.85 1.35 -8.65
N LEU A 258 19.75 0.37 -8.65
CA LEU A 258 20.10 -0.36 -7.42
C LEU A 258 20.77 0.54 -6.37
N MET A 259 21.61 1.50 -6.80
CA MET A 259 22.23 2.47 -5.89
C MET A 259 21.21 3.40 -5.25
N GLU A 260 20.22 3.87 -6.02
CA GLU A 260 19.22 4.82 -5.52
C GLU A 260 18.07 4.16 -4.75
N LEU A 261 17.53 3.06 -5.30
CA LEU A 261 16.31 2.40 -4.83
C LEU A 261 16.57 1.16 -3.96
N GLY A 262 17.80 0.63 -3.98
CA GLY A 262 18.08 -0.71 -3.43
C GLY A 262 17.60 -1.83 -4.35
N PRO A 263 17.71 -3.10 -3.92
CA PRO A 263 17.25 -4.23 -4.71
C PRO A 263 15.73 -4.22 -4.92
N PRO A 264 15.23 -4.61 -6.10
CA PRO A 264 13.79 -4.78 -6.33
C PRO A 264 13.24 -5.92 -5.48
N ASN A 265 11.94 -5.87 -5.19
CA ASN A 265 11.26 -6.93 -4.45
C ASN A 265 11.13 -8.22 -5.27
N ALA A 266 10.98 -8.08 -6.59
CA ALA A 266 10.99 -9.21 -7.52
C ALA A 266 11.51 -8.77 -8.89
N ILE A 267 12.19 -9.69 -9.59
CA ILE A 267 12.61 -9.51 -10.98
C ILE A 267 11.80 -10.47 -11.85
N TYR A 268 11.10 -9.93 -12.85
CA TYR A 268 10.35 -10.73 -13.81
C TYR A 268 10.98 -10.65 -15.19
N ARG A 269 11.40 -11.78 -15.77
CA ARG A 269 12.03 -11.81 -17.11
C ARG A 269 10.98 -12.06 -18.19
N LYS A 270 11.02 -11.27 -19.26
CA LYS A 270 10.01 -11.32 -20.33
C LYS A 270 9.97 -12.65 -21.08
N ASN A 271 11.07 -13.41 -21.09
CA ASN A 271 11.16 -14.68 -21.83
C ASN A 271 10.73 -15.92 -21.03
N ASP A 272 10.46 -15.80 -19.72
CA ASP A 272 10.12 -16.97 -18.89
C ASP A 272 8.79 -17.61 -19.31
N GLN A 273 7.84 -16.85 -19.85
CA GLN A 273 6.58 -17.38 -20.39
C GLN A 273 6.76 -18.24 -21.65
N LYS A 274 7.72 -17.93 -22.53
CA LYS A 274 7.95 -18.72 -23.76
C LYS A 274 8.42 -20.13 -23.40
N MET A 275 9.24 -20.28 -22.37
CA MET A 275 9.75 -21.58 -21.92
C MET A 275 8.67 -22.47 -21.28
N VAL A 276 7.71 -21.87 -20.56
CA VAL A 276 6.57 -22.61 -19.96
C VAL A 276 5.67 -23.21 -21.05
N ILE A 277 5.40 -22.48 -22.13
CA ILE A 277 4.60 -22.95 -23.27
C ILE A 277 5.30 -24.10 -24.00
N HIS A 278 6.63 -24.04 -24.16
CA HIS A 278 7.40 -25.13 -24.77
C HIS A 278 7.48 -26.38 -23.88
N LYS A 279 7.55 -26.25 -22.55
CA LYS A 279 7.49 -27.39 -21.63
C LYS A 279 6.13 -28.09 -21.66
N MET A 280 5.02 -27.33 -21.70
CA MET A 280 3.67 -27.91 -21.86
C MET A 280 3.46 -28.59 -23.22
N ARG A 281 3.99 -28.02 -24.31
CA ARG A 281 3.94 -28.65 -25.65
C ARG A 281 4.82 -29.91 -25.78
N THR A 282 5.92 -29.99 -25.03
CA THR A 282 6.79 -31.17 -25.04
C THR A 282 6.15 -32.32 -24.27
N ALA A 283 5.44 -32.03 -23.18
CA ALA A 283 4.66 -33.03 -22.44
C ALA A 283 3.48 -33.60 -23.25
N SER A 284 2.88 -32.82 -24.17
CA SER A 284 1.75 -33.28 -24.99
C SER A 284 2.13 -34.06 -26.25
N ASN A 285 3.41 -34.08 -26.63
CA ASN A 285 3.91 -34.81 -27.81
C ASN A 285 4.68 -36.12 -27.48
N ALA A 286 4.88 -36.44 -26.21
CA ALA A 286 5.41 -37.75 -25.82
C ALA A 286 4.29 -38.81 -25.87
N LYS A 287 4.19 -39.55 -26.98
CA LYS A 287 3.46 -40.83 -27.06
C LYS A 287 4.22 -41.90 -26.26
N ALA A 288 4.28 -41.75 -24.95
CA ALA A 288 4.56 -42.84 -24.02
C ALA A 288 3.51 -42.77 -22.92
N ARG A 289 2.63 -43.79 -22.87
CA ARG A 289 1.72 -43.98 -21.73
C ARG A 289 2.60 -44.17 -20.49
N PRO A 290 2.53 -43.31 -19.46
CA PRO A 290 3.06 -43.69 -18.16
C PRO A 290 2.07 -44.66 -17.52
N ASP A 291 2.61 -45.68 -16.87
CA ASP A 291 1.87 -46.64 -16.07
C ASP A 291 1.23 -45.93 -14.87
N ALA A 292 0.07 -46.40 -14.41
CA ALA A 292 -0.78 -45.71 -13.44
C ALA A 292 -0.25 -45.73 -11.98
N ALA A 293 1.06 -45.92 -11.79
CA ALA A 293 1.69 -46.02 -10.48
C ALA A 293 2.66 -44.87 -10.14
N ASP A 294 2.93 -43.92 -11.05
CA ASP A 294 3.94 -42.86 -10.84
C ASP A 294 3.38 -41.42 -10.82
N ILE A 295 2.08 -41.25 -10.53
CA ILE A 295 1.51 -39.92 -10.28
C ILE A 295 1.78 -39.53 -8.83
N SER A 296 3.01 -39.08 -8.56
CA SER A 296 3.26 -38.21 -7.41
C SER A 296 2.62 -36.86 -7.71
N ARG A 297 1.54 -36.53 -6.98
CA ARG A 297 0.93 -35.18 -7.01
C ARG A 297 1.99 -34.14 -6.65
N PRO A 298 2.19 -33.06 -7.41
CA PRO A 298 2.72 -31.84 -6.84
C PRO A 298 1.57 -31.12 -6.14
N GLU A 299 1.28 -31.54 -4.91
CA GLU A 299 0.80 -30.61 -3.88
C GLU A 299 2.02 -29.81 -3.40
N ASP A 300 1.77 -28.56 -2.97
CA ASP A 300 2.72 -27.56 -2.45
C ASP A 300 3.62 -26.81 -3.46
N LEU A 301 3.06 -25.74 -4.02
CA LEU A 301 3.78 -24.46 -4.07
C LEU A 301 3.22 -23.58 -2.95
N THR A 302 3.64 -23.91 -1.74
CA THR A 302 3.53 -23.03 -0.58
C THR A 302 4.56 -21.91 -0.72
N ASP A 303 4.02 -20.71 -0.68
CA ASP A 303 4.66 -19.46 -0.33
C ASP A 303 5.38 -19.61 1.02
N THR A 304 6.71 -19.57 1.06
CA THR A 304 7.45 -19.18 2.28
C THR A 304 8.89 -18.77 1.99
N ASP A 305 9.10 -17.46 2.07
CA ASP A 305 10.17 -16.79 2.81
C ASP A 305 11.25 -17.70 3.44
N GLN A 306 12.48 -17.64 2.91
CA GLN A 306 13.68 -18.05 3.64
C GLN A 306 14.81 -17.05 3.38
N SER A 307 14.94 -16.16 4.36
CA SER A 307 16.11 -15.39 4.73
C SER A 307 17.44 -16.10 4.49
N SER A 308 18.40 -15.37 3.91
CA SER A 308 19.81 -15.74 3.86
C SER A 308 20.42 -15.72 5.26
N MET A 309 20.38 -16.85 5.96
CA MET A 309 21.28 -17.13 7.08
C MET A 309 22.58 -17.72 6.51
N HIS A 310 23.65 -16.96 6.70
CA HIS A 310 25.03 -17.38 6.55
C HIS A 310 25.35 -18.40 7.65
N ASP A 311 25.63 -19.64 7.27
CA ASP A 311 26.38 -20.57 8.11
C ASP A 311 27.49 -21.20 7.27
N GLY A 312 28.69 -21.24 7.84
CA GLY A 312 29.90 -21.69 7.19
C GLY A 312 30.25 -23.12 7.60
N SER A 313 30.43 -24.00 6.62
CA SER A 313 31.27 -25.21 6.67
C SER A 313 31.40 -25.72 5.22
N ASP A 314 32.55 -25.55 4.59
CA ASP A 314 33.73 -26.43 4.53
C ASP A 314 33.57 -27.67 3.63
N ALA A 315 34.42 -27.68 2.60
CA ALA A 315 34.87 -28.76 1.73
C ALA A 315 33.88 -29.75 1.08
N SER A 316 33.70 -29.63 -0.24
CA SER A 316 34.15 -30.66 -1.19
C SER A 316 34.17 -30.13 -2.62
N ASP A 317 35.34 -30.16 -3.24
CA ASP A 317 35.56 -29.99 -4.68
C ASP A 317 34.65 -30.91 -5.49
N ASN A 318 33.84 -30.31 -6.36
CA ASN A 318 33.48 -30.91 -7.64
C ASN A 318 33.05 -29.80 -8.60
N GLU A 319 34.04 -29.18 -9.22
CA GLU A 319 33.84 -28.36 -10.42
C GLU A 319 33.46 -29.26 -11.59
N GLU A 320 32.16 -29.48 -11.78
CA GLU A 320 31.63 -29.72 -13.13
C GLU A 320 30.92 -28.44 -13.57
N ALA A 321 31.67 -27.61 -14.28
CA ALA A 321 31.13 -26.55 -15.10
C ALA A 321 30.18 -27.19 -16.13
N ILE A 322 28.89 -27.21 -15.82
CA ILE A 322 27.86 -27.40 -16.84
C ILE A 322 27.88 -26.12 -17.67
N ASP A 323 28.64 -26.18 -18.75
CA ASP A 323 28.59 -25.23 -19.85
C ASP A 323 27.17 -25.32 -20.44
N ASP A 324 26.25 -24.53 -19.88
CA ASP A 324 24.92 -24.29 -20.43
C ASP A 324 25.09 -23.46 -21.71
N GLN A 325 25.61 -24.14 -22.73
CA GLN A 325 25.61 -23.70 -24.11
C GLN A 325 24.20 -23.93 -24.67
N ILE A 326 23.23 -23.19 -24.11
CA ILE A 326 21.84 -23.10 -24.58
C ILE A 326 21.59 -21.65 -24.99
N GLY A 327 21.72 -21.40 -26.31
CA GLY A 327 20.97 -20.36 -27.00
C GLY A 327 21.34 -18.91 -26.70
N LEU A 328 22.27 -18.38 -27.49
CA LEU A 328 22.67 -16.98 -27.70
C LEU A 328 21.55 -16.00 -28.12
N ASN A 329 20.34 -16.07 -27.56
CA ASN A 329 19.23 -15.17 -27.91
C ASN A 329 18.30 -14.82 -26.73
N THR A 330 18.87 -14.56 -25.55
CA THR A 330 18.13 -13.97 -24.43
C THR A 330 18.22 -12.45 -24.48
N ASN A 331 17.23 -11.76 -25.07
CA ASN A 331 17.03 -10.34 -24.75
C ASN A 331 16.90 -10.24 -23.23
N GLY A 332 17.89 -9.67 -22.53
CA GLY A 332 17.94 -9.56 -21.07
C GLY A 332 16.87 -8.64 -20.46
N GLU A 333 15.73 -8.50 -21.13
CA GLU A 333 14.61 -7.65 -20.75
C GLU A 333 13.92 -8.20 -19.51
N CYS A 334 13.81 -7.37 -18.47
CA CYS A 334 13.15 -7.73 -17.24
C CYS A 334 12.49 -6.53 -16.57
N PHE A 335 11.46 -6.80 -15.78
CA PHE A 335 10.85 -5.83 -14.88
C PHE A 335 11.48 -5.94 -13.51
N TYR A 336 11.91 -4.79 -12.99
CA TYR A 336 12.24 -4.60 -11.58
C TYR A 336 10.97 -4.14 -10.88
N ASN A 337 10.40 -5.00 -10.03
CA ASN A 337 9.14 -4.72 -9.34
C ASN A 337 9.43 -4.22 -7.92
N TYR A 338 9.00 -3.00 -7.62
CA TYR A 338 9.13 -2.40 -6.30
C TYR A 338 7.77 -2.28 -5.64
N PHE A 339 7.21 -3.42 -5.18
CA PHE A 339 5.88 -3.50 -4.55
C PHE A 339 5.70 -2.48 -3.42
N TYR A 340 6.72 -2.28 -2.59
CA TYR A 340 6.69 -1.35 -1.45
C TYR A 340 6.94 0.12 -1.83
N LEU A 341 7.45 0.40 -3.03
CA LEU A 341 7.59 1.76 -3.56
C LEU A 341 6.43 2.15 -4.49
N GLY A 342 5.67 1.16 -4.96
CA GLY A 342 4.45 1.37 -5.74
C GLY A 342 4.67 1.48 -7.24
N PHE A 343 5.81 1.01 -7.75
CA PHE A 343 6.10 1.10 -9.18
C PHE A 343 6.96 -0.06 -9.70
N ASP A 344 6.90 -0.28 -11.00
CA ASP A 344 7.73 -1.24 -11.73
C ASP A 344 8.55 -0.52 -12.81
N ILE A 345 9.78 -0.98 -13.05
CA ILE A 345 10.67 -0.42 -14.06
C ILE A 345 11.04 -1.50 -15.07
N LEU A 346 10.80 -1.25 -16.35
CA LEU A 346 11.28 -2.12 -17.43
C LEU A 346 12.74 -1.78 -17.74
N ILE A 347 13.58 -2.79 -17.62
CA ILE A 347 14.95 -2.81 -18.09
C ILE A 347 14.97 -3.48 -19.46
N SER A 348 15.42 -2.76 -20.48
CA SER A 348 15.50 -3.28 -21.86
C SER A 348 16.58 -2.58 -22.66
N THR A 349 16.80 -3.05 -23.89
CA THR A 349 17.67 -2.37 -24.85
C THR A 349 17.21 -0.93 -25.06
N ARG A 350 18.17 -0.03 -25.26
CA ARG A 350 17.90 1.40 -25.39
C ARG A 350 16.87 1.70 -26.49
N VAL A 351 15.79 2.40 -26.12
CA VAL A 351 14.81 3.00 -27.03
C VAL A 351 14.86 4.52 -26.80
N PRO A 352 14.80 5.35 -27.86
CA PRO A 352 14.67 6.79 -27.68
C PRO A 352 13.44 7.13 -26.82
N PRO A 353 13.55 8.04 -25.85
CA PRO A 353 12.41 8.45 -25.05
C PRO A 353 11.36 9.16 -25.91
N SER A 354 10.14 9.23 -25.40
CA SER A 354 9.04 9.89 -26.08
C SER A 354 9.30 11.39 -26.29
N GLN A 355 8.61 12.01 -27.24
CA GLN A 355 8.74 13.43 -27.52
C GLN A 355 8.44 14.28 -26.26
N ALA A 356 9.22 15.34 -26.06
CA ALA A 356 8.96 16.31 -25.01
C ALA A 356 7.69 17.13 -25.31
N PRO A 357 6.96 17.59 -24.26
CA PRO A 357 5.73 18.37 -24.44
C PRO A 357 6.00 19.69 -25.20
N PRO A 358 5.02 20.17 -26.00
CA PRO A 358 5.19 21.41 -26.74
C PRO A 358 5.47 22.60 -25.80
N GLY A 359 6.40 23.47 -26.19
CA GLY A 359 6.79 24.62 -25.37
C GLY A 359 7.74 24.31 -24.21
N SER A 360 8.11 23.04 -23.99
CA SER A 360 9.21 22.72 -23.09
C SER A 360 10.49 23.40 -23.58
N LYS A 361 11.01 24.36 -22.82
CA LYS A 361 12.39 24.81 -23.03
C LYS A 361 13.26 23.59 -22.82
N ALA A 362 13.86 23.05 -23.88
CA ALA A 362 14.94 22.11 -23.72
C ALA A 362 15.97 22.80 -22.85
N SER A 363 16.05 22.45 -21.56
CA SER A 363 17.14 22.91 -20.72
C SER A 363 18.37 22.17 -21.23
N GLU A 364 19.01 22.73 -22.26
CA GLU A 364 20.35 22.41 -22.68
C GLU A 364 21.35 22.90 -21.62
N THR A 365 21.18 22.50 -20.36
CA THR A 365 22.21 22.66 -19.34
C THR A 365 21.74 21.97 -18.07
N GLU A 366 22.28 20.79 -17.81
CA GLU A 366 22.89 20.41 -16.53
C GLU A 366 23.74 19.14 -16.82
N GLY A 367 25.04 19.25 -16.56
CA GLY A 367 26.10 18.51 -17.26
C GLY A 367 26.05 16.98 -17.17
N GLN A 368 26.06 16.33 -18.33
CA GLN A 368 26.62 14.98 -18.48
C GLN A 368 28.08 15.11 -18.94
N ASN A 369 28.99 15.44 -18.01
CA ASN A 369 30.43 15.17 -18.18
C ASN A 369 30.69 13.68 -17.93
N GLY A 370 30.06 12.81 -18.70
CA GLY A 370 30.21 11.36 -18.63
C GLY A 370 30.28 10.80 -20.03
N ILE A 371 31.24 9.91 -20.28
CA ILE A 371 31.31 9.15 -21.53
C ILE A 371 30.03 8.31 -21.61
N ILE A 372 29.08 8.69 -22.48
CA ILE A 372 27.92 7.86 -22.78
C ILE A 372 28.45 6.66 -23.55
N SER A 373 28.62 5.52 -22.86
CA SER A 373 28.91 4.25 -23.54
C SER A 373 27.73 3.90 -24.44
N HIS A 374 27.92 4.08 -25.75
CA HIS A 374 26.93 3.85 -26.81
C HIS A 374 26.83 2.38 -27.23
N SER A 375 27.10 1.43 -26.33
CA SER A 375 26.88 0.02 -26.66
C SER A 375 25.39 -0.20 -26.95
N PRO A 376 25.01 -0.66 -28.15
CA PRO A 376 23.62 -0.82 -28.54
C PRO A 376 22.89 -1.86 -27.68
N ASP A 377 23.64 -2.81 -27.10
CA ASP A 377 23.12 -3.88 -26.24
C ASP A 377 23.03 -3.49 -24.76
N ARG A 378 23.35 -2.23 -24.40
CA ARG A 378 23.26 -1.77 -23.01
C ARG A 378 21.79 -1.72 -22.58
N LEU A 379 21.51 -2.45 -21.49
CA LEU A 379 20.22 -2.41 -20.83
C LEU A 379 20.08 -1.14 -19.99
N VAL A 380 18.94 -0.47 -20.16
CA VAL A 380 18.59 0.78 -19.46
C VAL A 380 17.10 0.74 -19.08
N ALA A 381 16.71 1.60 -18.14
CA ALA A 381 15.30 1.85 -17.85
C ALA A 381 14.63 2.46 -19.09
N THR A 382 13.54 1.86 -19.57
CA THR A 382 12.80 2.35 -20.74
C THR A 382 11.31 2.54 -20.49
N LYS A 383 10.81 2.05 -19.35
CA LYS A 383 9.41 2.22 -18.96
C LYS A 383 9.31 2.29 -17.44
N LEU A 384 8.44 3.15 -16.94
CA LEU A 384 8.05 3.20 -15.53
C LEU A 384 6.53 3.00 -15.43
N VAL A 385 6.07 2.11 -14.56
CA VAL A 385 4.65 1.86 -14.29
C VAL A 385 4.35 2.26 -12.84
N LEU A 386 3.51 3.28 -12.65
CA LEU A 386 3.12 3.81 -11.35
C LEU A 386 1.75 3.27 -10.94
N HIS A 387 1.67 2.64 -9.78
CA HIS A 387 0.45 1.96 -9.30
C HIS A 387 -0.31 2.79 -8.28
N GLY A 388 -1.63 2.95 -8.48
CA GLY A 388 -2.50 3.75 -7.64
C GLY A 388 -3.03 3.03 -6.39
N ASN A 389 -2.99 1.69 -6.36
CA ASN A 389 -3.49 0.84 -5.26
C ASN A 389 -4.91 1.25 -4.78
N ILE A 390 -5.85 1.38 -5.71
CA ILE A 390 -7.20 1.88 -5.42
C ILE A 390 -8.09 0.74 -4.90
N PRO A 391 -8.72 0.87 -3.72
CA PRO A 391 -9.69 -0.11 -3.23
C PRO A 391 -10.78 -0.44 -4.27
N GLY A 392 -11.07 -1.71 -4.45
CA GLY A 392 -12.02 -2.20 -5.44
C GLY A 392 -11.44 -2.42 -6.85
N SER A 393 -10.22 -1.95 -7.12
CA SER A 393 -9.54 -2.31 -8.37
C SER A 393 -9.01 -3.74 -8.31
N TYR A 394 -8.87 -4.37 -9.48
CA TYR A 394 -8.41 -5.75 -9.59
C TYR A 394 -7.01 -5.98 -8.99
N GLU A 395 -6.11 -5.00 -9.16
CA GLU A 395 -4.71 -5.08 -8.67
C GLU A 395 -4.55 -4.56 -7.24
N PHE A 396 -5.66 -4.32 -6.54
CA PHE A 396 -5.63 -3.77 -5.19
C PHE A 396 -4.79 -4.62 -4.23
N ASN A 397 -3.96 -3.94 -3.45
CA ASN A 397 -3.01 -4.45 -2.48
C ASN A 397 -1.86 -5.31 -3.07
N ARG A 398 -1.63 -5.27 -4.39
CA ARG A 398 -0.41 -5.84 -4.96
C ARG A 398 0.80 -4.93 -4.77
N HIS A 399 0.61 -3.65 -5.05
CA HIS A 399 1.60 -2.59 -4.88
C HIS A 399 1.10 -1.58 -3.86
N ARG A 400 2.02 -0.89 -3.20
CA ARG A 400 1.72 0.34 -2.46
C ARG A 400 1.23 1.42 -3.45
N ARG A 401 0.34 2.31 -2.98
CA ARG A 401 0.01 3.53 -3.73
C ARG A 401 1.25 4.39 -3.96
N CYS A 402 1.50 4.72 -5.22
CA CYS A 402 2.49 5.69 -5.66
C CYS A 402 1.78 6.98 -6.07
N ARG A 403 2.12 8.09 -5.41
CA ARG A 403 1.60 9.42 -5.77
C ARG A 403 2.48 10.02 -6.86
N TRP A 404 1.85 10.71 -7.80
CA TRP A 404 2.54 11.33 -8.92
C TRP A 404 1.90 12.66 -9.31
N GLU A 405 2.67 13.49 -10.00
CA GLU A 405 2.17 14.72 -10.63
C GLU A 405 2.83 14.95 -12.00
N VAL A 406 2.13 15.64 -12.90
CA VAL A 406 2.59 15.95 -14.27
C VAL A 406 3.03 17.41 -14.32
N ALA A 407 4.32 17.65 -14.15
CA ALA A 407 4.87 18.99 -13.94
C ALA A 407 4.65 19.94 -15.11
N TYR A 408 4.71 19.44 -16.35
CA TYR A 408 4.56 20.29 -17.53
C TYR A 408 3.11 20.75 -17.78
N LEU A 409 2.16 20.32 -16.96
CA LEU A 409 0.78 20.81 -16.97
C LEU A 409 0.54 21.92 -15.93
N ASP A 410 1.49 22.19 -15.03
CA ASP A 410 1.33 23.18 -13.97
C ASP A 410 1.30 24.62 -14.50
N ASP A 411 1.90 24.87 -15.67
CA ASP A 411 1.96 26.19 -16.31
C ASP A 411 0.68 26.57 -17.08
N LEU A 412 -0.29 25.64 -17.16
CA LEU A 412 -1.61 25.93 -17.72
C LEU A 412 -2.37 26.78 -16.69
N ASP A 413 -2.44 28.10 -16.91
CA ASP A 413 -3.13 29.07 -16.04
C ASP A 413 -4.66 28.91 -16.12
N ASP A 414 -5.16 27.77 -15.62
CA ASP A 414 -6.58 27.39 -15.65
C ASP A 414 -7.27 27.47 -14.28
N GLY A 415 -6.53 27.90 -13.24
CA GLY A 415 -7.02 28.00 -11.86
C GLY A 415 -7.29 26.65 -11.16
N ASN A 416 -7.02 25.50 -11.80
CA ASN A 416 -7.41 24.18 -11.31
C ASN A 416 -6.30 23.44 -10.53
N GLY A 417 -5.23 24.13 -10.10
CA GLY A 417 -4.16 23.53 -9.29
C GLY A 417 -3.27 22.57 -10.10
N ARG A 418 -2.45 21.76 -9.41
CA ARG A 418 -1.55 20.79 -10.04
C ARG A 418 -2.31 19.58 -10.60
N THR A 419 -1.76 18.95 -11.64
CA THR A 419 -2.31 17.70 -12.17
C THR A 419 -1.61 16.51 -11.52
N ASP A 420 -2.32 15.81 -10.62
CA ASP A 420 -1.76 14.77 -9.76
C ASP A 420 -2.58 13.46 -9.71
N SER A 421 -2.11 12.51 -8.91
CA SER A 421 -2.74 11.20 -8.70
C SER A 421 -4.10 11.23 -8.01
N GLU A 422 -4.54 12.39 -7.52
CA GLU A 422 -5.86 12.62 -6.92
C GLU A 422 -6.82 13.33 -7.90
N THR A 423 -6.31 13.84 -9.02
CA THR A 423 -7.10 14.54 -10.05
C THR A 423 -7.98 13.55 -10.83
N PRO A 424 -9.29 13.79 -10.98
CA PRO A 424 -10.16 12.94 -11.80
C PRO A 424 -9.72 12.92 -13.27
N PHE A 425 -9.76 11.74 -13.90
CA PHE A 425 -9.25 11.57 -15.25
C PHE A 425 -9.86 12.50 -16.31
N PRO A 426 -11.17 12.83 -16.32
CA PRO A 426 -11.70 13.78 -17.30
C PRO A 426 -10.98 15.13 -17.29
N GLN A 427 -10.57 15.61 -16.11
CA GLN A 427 -9.80 16.85 -15.99
C GLN A 427 -8.36 16.68 -16.49
N ILE A 428 -7.74 15.52 -16.21
CA ILE A 428 -6.42 15.18 -16.75
C ILE A 428 -6.47 15.14 -18.28
N GLU A 429 -7.50 14.51 -18.86
CA GLU A 429 -7.71 14.38 -20.29
C GLU A 429 -7.82 15.76 -20.96
N ASP A 430 -8.65 16.66 -20.41
CA ASP A 430 -8.82 18.00 -20.98
C ASP A 430 -7.51 18.82 -20.94
N ARG A 431 -6.75 18.75 -19.84
CA ARG A 431 -5.45 19.43 -19.72
C ARG A 431 -4.38 18.85 -20.63
N MET A 432 -4.32 17.53 -20.74
CA MET A 432 -3.39 16.87 -21.66
C MET A 432 -3.71 17.22 -23.12
N ASN A 433 -4.98 17.24 -23.51
CA ASN A 433 -5.39 17.69 -24.84
C ASN A 433 -5.00 19.16 -25.08
N ALA A 434 -5.18 20.04 -24.09
CA ALA A 434 -4.78 21.45 -24.21
C ALA A 434 -3.26 21.61 -24.38
N ALA A 435 -2.46 20.91 -23.57
CA ALA A 435 -0.99 20.97 -23.65
C ALA A 435 -0.44 20.48 -25.00
N TRP A 436 -1.09 19.47 -25.59
CA TRP A 436 -0.65 18.85 -26.84
C TRP A 436 -1.36 19.37 -28.10
N ALA A 437 -2.27 20.34 -27.98
CA ALA A 437 -3.08 20.87 -29.08
C ALA A 437 -2.24 21.43 -30.24
N SER A 438 -1.07 22.01 -29.96
CA SER A 438 -0.18 22.57 -30.98
C SER A 438 0.55 21.50 -31.80
N ALA A 439 0.82 20.32 -31.21
CA ALA A 439 1.46 19.20 -31.89
C ALA A 439 0.44 18.30 -32.61
N PHE A 440 -0.79 18.22 -32.09
CA PHE A 440 -1.87 17.42 -32.64
C PHE A 440 -3.15 18.28 -32.76
N PRO A 441 -3.26 19.14 -33.79
CA PRO A 441 -4.44 19.97 -33.99
C PRO A 441 -5.65 19.07 -34.23
N GLN A 442 -6.70 19.22 -33.42
CA GLN A 442 -7.97 18.54 -33.66
C GLN A 442 -8.61 19.11 -34.93
N ASN A 443 -8.83 18.26 -35.93
CA ASN A 443 -9.81 18.55 -36.97
C ASN A 443 -11.20 18.19 -36.42
N ASP A 444 -12.22 19.02 -36.65
CA ASP A 444 -13.62 18.81 -36.21
C ASP A 444 -14.22 17.42 -36.59
N SER A 445 -13.56 16.69 -37.50
CA SER A 445 -13.93 15.36 -37.98
C SER A 445 -13.21 14.18 -37.28
N GLN A 446 -12.21 14.43 -36.43
CA GLN A 446 -11.53 13.39 -35.66
C GLN A 446 -12.21 13.21 -34.30
N GLN A 447 -12.95 12.11 -34.14
CA GLN A 447 -13.46 11.69 -32.84
C GLN A 447 -12.31 11.61 -31.83
N ARG A 448 -12.50 12.16 -30.62
CA ARG A 448 -11.61 11.95 -29.46
C ARG A 448 -11.14 10.50 -29.47
N GLN A 449 -9.82 10.25 -29.34
CA GLN A 449 -9.28 8.89 -29.29
C GLN A 449 -10.08 8.09 -28.27
N ARG A 450 -10.91 7.14 -28.75
CA ARG A 450 -11.73 6.32 -27.87
C ARG A 450 -10.79 5.46 -27.04
N GLY A 451 -10.88 5.59 -25.72
CA GLY A 451 -10.07 4.77 -24.82
C GLY A 451 -10.25 3.28 -25.09
N MET A 452 -9.16 2.52 -24.94
CA MET A 452 -9.16 1.07 -25.14
C MET A 452 -9.63 0.37 -23.88
N VAL A 453 -10.79 -0.30 -23.94
CA VAL A 453 -11.35 -1.03 -22.79
C VAL A 453 -10.56 -2.31 -22.55
N LEU A 454 -10.16 -2.51 -21.32
CA LEU A 454 -9.46 -3.68 -20.82
C LEU A 454 -10.34 -4.35 -19.76
N ASN A 455 -10.68 -5.63 -19.94
CA ASN A 455 -11.24 -6.43 -18.85
C ASN A 455 -10.05 -6.99 -18.06
N ARG A 456 -10.09 -6.98 -16.71
CA ARG A 456 -9.10 -7.58 -15.77
C ARG A 456 -9.59 -8.92 -15.18
N GLY A 457 -10.89 -9.21 -15.26
CA GLY A 457 -11.54 -10.34 -14.59
C GLY A 457 -11.70 -11.61 -15.44
N TRP A 458 -11.30 -11.59 -16.71
CA TRP A 458 -11.17 -12.82 -17.48
C TRP A 458 -9.79 -13.41 -17.19
N GLY A 459 -9.65 -14.73 -17.06
CA GLY A 459 -8.35 -15.39 -16.82
C GLY A 459 -7.26 -15.13 -17.89
N ASP A 460 -7.60 -14.34 -18.91
CA ASP A 460 -6.78 -13.82 -20.01
C ASP A 460 -6.52 -12.30 -19.90
N SER A 461 -6.71 -11.74 -18.70
CA SER A 461 -6.60 -10.31 -18.47
C SER A 461 -5.40 -9.99 -17.59
N PRO A 462 -4.65 -8.89 -17.86
CA PRO A 462 -3.36 -8.65 -17.23
C PRO A 462 -3.44 -8.73 -15.71
N GLY A 463 -2.93 -9.82 -15.16
CA GLY A 463 -2.68 -9.94 -13.73
C GLY A 463 -1.35 -9.30 -13.35
N SER A 464 -0.61 -8.73 -14.31
CA SER A 464 0.76 -8.26 -14.20
C SER A 464 1.09 -7.13 -15.17
N SER A 465 1.89 -6.17 -14.72
CA SER A 465 2.42 -5.03 -15.49
C SER A 465 3.19 -5.43 -16.75
N CYS A 466 3.44 -6.73 -16.94
CA CYS A 466 4.15 -7.30 -18.08
C CYS A 466 3.30 -7.59 -19.34
N GLU A 467 1.97 -7.51 -19.31
CA GLU A 467 1.12 -7.92 -20.46
C GLU A 467 0.71 -6.78 -21.42
N PHE A 468 1.19 -5.55 -21.20
CA PHE A 468 1.00 -4.42 -22.13
C PHE A 468 1.80 -4.53 -23.45
N LEU A 469 2.35 -5.72 -23.76
CA LEU A 469 3.24 -5.96 -24.88
C LEU A 469 2.81 -7.23 -25.64
N GLY A 470 1.65 -7.19 -26.29
CA GLY A 470 1.25 -8.00 -27.45
C GLY A 470 1.58 -9.51 -27.47
N GLY A 471 0.56 -10.36 -27.36
CA GLY A 471 0.61 -11.78 -27.71
C GLY A 471 -0.67 -12.51 -27.34
N TRP A 472 -1.66 -12.52 -28.25
CA TRP A 472 -2.90 -13.30 -28.12
C TRP A 472 -2.60 -14.77 -28.45
N GLU A 473 -2.93 -15.72 -27.57
CA GLU A 473 -3.47 -17.07 -27.89
C GLU A 473 -3.59 -17.98 -26.64
N GLU A 474 -4.85 -18.36 -26.35
CA GLU A 474 -5.42 -19.53 -25.64
C GLU A 474 -4.60 -20.31 -24.58
N THR A 475 -5.16 -20.45 -23.36
CA THR A 475 -5.98 -21.63 -22.97
C THR A 475 -6.46 -21.61 -21.50
N GLY A 476 -7.79 -21.64 -21.31
CA GLY A 476 -8.49 -22.59 -20.44
C GLY A 476 -8.19 -22.64 -18.92
N ALA A 477 -8.52 -21.59 -18.16
CA ALA A 477 -8.71 -21.70 -16.71
C ALA A 477 -10.11 -21.18 -16.31
N ARG A 478 -10.74 -21.86 -15.33
CA ARG A 478 -12.14 -21.69 -14.91
C ARG A 478 -12.52 -20.21 -14.74
N ARG A 479 -13.62 -19.82 -15.40
CA ARG A 479 -14.28 -18.51 -15.27
C ARG A 479 -14.57 -18.21 -13.79
N ALA A 480 -13.78 -17.34 -13.16
CA ALA A 480 -14.28 -16.54 -12.05
C ALA A 480 -15.33 -15.59 -12.63
N GLU A 481 -16.48 -15.46 -11.98
CA GLU A 481 -17.49 -14.47 -12.39
C GLU A 481 -16.84 -13.08 -12.36
N ALA A 482 -16.68 -12.48 -13.54
CA ALA A 482 -16.16 -11.14 -13.68
C ALA A 482 -17.20 -10.17 -13.12
N ASN A 483 -17.06 -9.79 -11.84
CA ASN A 483 -17.76 -8.63 -11.32
C ASN A 483 -17.38 -7.39 -12.15
N GLY A 484 -18.34 -6.49 -12.34
CA GLY A 484 -18.21 -5.30 -13.17
C GLY A 484 -17.05 -4.37 -12.81
N ASP A 485 -16.41 -4.56 -11.66
CA ASP A 485 -15.28 -3.74 -11.15
C ASP A 485 -13.93 -4.11 -11.76
N SER A 486 -13.87 -5.16 -12.58
CA SER A 486 -12.63 -5.59 -13.22
C SER A 486 -12.32 -4.90 -14.54
N THR A 487 -13.18 -4.02 -15.07
CA THR A 487 -12.92 -3.41 -16.40
C THR A 487 -12.37 -1.99 -16.26
N THR A 488 -11.29 -1.68 -16.96
CA THR A 488 -10.62 -0.38 -17.01
C THR A 488 -10.54 0.13 -18.45
N THR A 489 -10.22 1.40 -18.64
CA THR A 489 -10.06 2.02 -19.96
C THR A 489 -8.70 2.68 -20.05
N LEU A 490 -8.00 2.42 -21.15
CA LEU A 490 -6.65 2.94 -21.41
C LEU A 490 -6.71 4.15 -22.33
N TYR A 491 -6.04 5.21 -21.93
CA TYR A 491 -5.93 6.46 -22.69
C TYR A 491 -4.46 6.78 -22.92
N GLY A 492 -4.09 6.90 -24.19
CA GLY A 492 -2.72 7.19 -24.60
C GLY A 492 -2.49 8.67 -24.86
N PHE A 493 -1.38 9.18 -24.36
CA PHE A 493 -0.81 10.47 -24.71
C PHE A 493 0.67 10.26 -25.05
N PRO A 494 1.33 11.20 -25.75
CA PRO A 494 2.75 11.06 -26.02
C PRO A 494 3.56 10.85 -24.73
N GLY A 495 4.24 9.71 -24.64
CA GLY A 495 5.03 9.30 -23.48
C GLY A 495 4.26 8.82 -22.26
N MET A 496 2.93 8.74 -22.31
CA MET A 496 2.12 8.33 -21.16
C MET A 496 0.90 7.49 -21.56
N VAL A 497 0.59 6.47 -20.78
CA VAL A 497 -0.68 5.74 -20.86
C VAL A 497 -1.33 5.73 -19.49
N PHE A 498 -2.56 6.20 -19.42
CA PHE A 498 -3.39 6.19 -18.23
C PHE A 498 -4.35 5.02 -18.29
N GLU A 499 -4.35 4.18 -17.26
CA GLU A 499 -5.39 3.21 -17.01
C GLU A 499 -6.41 3.78 -16.03
N VAL A 500 -7.66 3.83 -16.44
CA VAL A 500 -8.72 4.54 -15.72
C VAL A 500 -9.83 3.57 -15.35
N LEU A 501 -10.22 3.61 -14.08
CA LEU A 501 -11.35 2.84 -13.54
C LEU A 501 -12.69 3.43 -14.02
N LYS A 502 -13.78 2.67 -13.91
CA LYS A 502 -15.13 3.13 -14.26
C LYS A 502 -15.57 4.39 -13.52
N ASN A 503 -15.09 4.58 -12.30
CA ASN A 503 -15.36 5.77 -11.48
C ASN A 503 -14.49 6.99 -11.87
N GLY A 504 -13.77 6.95 -13.00
CA GLY A 504 -12.99 8.07 -13.51
C GLY A 504 -11.67 8.32 -12.79
N HIS A 505 -11.24 7.42 -11.89
CA HIS A 505 -9.95 7.52 -11.21
C HIS A 505 -8.86 6.76 -11.95
N VAL A 506 -7.63 7.29 -11.96
CA VAL A 506 -6.47 6.65 -12.59
C VAL A 506 -5.94 5.54 -11.69
N ASN A 507 -6.02 4.29 -12.15
CA ASN A 507 -5.45 3.12 -11.48
C ASN A 507 -3.94 3.03 -11.69
N THR A 508 -3.48 3.25 -12.92
CA THR A 508 -2.08 3.06 -13.31
C THR A 508 -1.64 4.13 -14.29
N VAL A 509 -0.40 4.61 -14.18
CA VAL A 509 0.25 5.46 -15.19
C VAL A 509 1.50 4.77 -15.70
N THR A 510 1.56 4.52 -17.00
CA THR A 510 2.77 4.02 -17.66
C THR A 510 3.47 5.16 -18.39
N VAL A 511 4.77 5.32 -18.17
CA VAL A 511 5.61 6.37 -18.75
C VAL A 511 6.67 5.74 -19.68
N PHE A 512 6.90 6.36 -20.84
CA PHE A 512 7.77 5.87 -21.92
C PHE A 512 8.84 6.87 -22.32
#